data_AF-A0ABD1V5R7-F1
#
_entry.id   AF-A0ABD1V5R7-F1
#
_cell.length_a   1.000
_cell.length_b   1.000
_cell.length_c   1.000
_cell.angle_alpha   90.00
_cell.angle_beta   90.00
_cell.angle_gamma   90.00
#
_symmetry.space_group_name_H-M   'P 1'
#
loop_
_entity.id
_entity.type
_entity.pdbx_description
1 polymer ?
#
loop_
_entity_poly.entity_id
_entity_poly.type
_entity_poly.pdbx_seq_one_letter_code
_entity_poly.pdbx_strand_id
1 'polypeptide(L)'
;MAKPQVLCLIWLSLVSLSLSSISTPNPKTQLQSGTGEAHQELIKYGFPIGLLPTDVKSYNLNRTSGRFLIMLGDTCRVTLPPDNYLATYSKKITGKIVESRIAEIDGISVRAFFKWWGITGIRSNGQDLVFEVGMLSAKYPSKNFDESPDCEGRSASS
;
A
#
# COMPACT_ATOMS: atom_id res chain seq x y z
N MET A 1 -45.52 -23.09 33.58
CA MET A 1 -46.25 -21.88 33.99
C MET A 1 -46.37 -20.95 32.79
N ALA A 2 -47.61 -20.58 32.48
CA ALA A 2 -48.15 -19.57 31.55
C ALA A 2 -47.47 -19.33 30.19
N LYS A 3 -48.23 -19.67 29.15
CA LYS A 3 -48.09 -19.33 27.73
C LYS A 3 -49.27 -18.38 27.39
N PRO A 4 -49.49 -18.06 26.12
CA PRO A 4 -49.06 -16.90 25.32
C PRO A 4 -50.17 -15.83 25.20
N GLN A 5 -49.92 -14.74 24.49
CA GLN A 5 -50.98 -13.88 23.94
C GLN A 5 -50.89 -13.90 22.41
N VAL A 6 -52.01 -14.24 21.78
CA VAL A 6 -52.25 -14.46 20.35
C VAL A 6 -53.33 -13.48 19.92
N LEU A 7 -53.15 -12.81 18.78
CA LEU A 7 -54.14 -12.60 17.68
C LEU A 7 -53.62 -11.44 16.81
N CYS A 8 -53.08 -11.71 15.62
CA CYS A 8 -53.81 -11.77 14.34
C CYS A 8 -54.56 -10.47 14.02
N LEU A 9 -54.03 -9.67 13.08
CA LEU A 9 -54.80 -9.19 11.94
C LEU A 9 -53.90 -9.08 10.70
N ILE A 10 -54.48 -9.55 9.62
CA ILE A 10 -53.93 -9.82 8.29
C ILE A 10 -53.76 -8.49 7.55
N TRP A 11 -52.63 -8.30 6.84
CA TRP A 11 -52.64 -7.41 5.68
C TRP A 11 -51.85 -8.03 4.52
N LEU A 12 -52.61 -8.71 3.66
CA LEU A 12 -52.20 -8.98 2.28
C LEU A 12 -51.99 -7.62 1.60
N SER A 13 -50.73 -7.31 1.32
CA SER A 13 -50.36 -6.37 0.28
C SER A 13 -49.34 -7.07 -0.60
N LEU A 14 -49.84 -7.70 -1.67
CA LEU A 14 -49.03 -8.05 -2.83
C LEU A 14 -48.52 -6.74 -3.42
N VAL A 15 -47.31 -6.34 -3.03
CA VAL A 15 -46.53 -5.36 -3.77
C VAL A 15 -45.36 -6.12 -4.37
N SER A 16 -45.54 -6.45 -5.65
CA SER A 16 -44.49 -6.89 -6.55
C SER A 16 -43.46 -5.77 -6.68
N LEU A 17 -42.43 -5.77 -5.83
CA LEU A 17 -41.23 -4.97 -6.07
C LEU A 17 -40.21 -5.85 -6.77
N SER A 18 -40.11 -5.67 -8.07
CA SER A 18 -39.04 -6.17 -8.93
C SER A 18 -37.68 -6.01 -8.23
N LEU A 19 -36.96 -7.11 -8.04
CA LEU A 19 -35.56 -7.08 -7.66
C LEU A 19 -34.77 -6.51 -8.83
N SER A 20 -34.65 -5.19 -8.90
CA SER A 20 -33.66 -4.55 -9.76
C SER A 20 -32.30 -4.99 -9.23
N SER A 21 -31.57 -5.76 -10.03
CA SER A 21 -30.17 -6.09 -9.80
C SER A 21 -29.43 -4.78 -9.51
N ILE A 22 -29.00 -4.59 -8.26
CA ILE A 22 -28.04 -3.54 -7.92
C ILE A 22 -26.74 -3.96 -8.60
N SER A 23 -26.52 -3.46 -9.81
CA SER A 23 -25.21 -3.44 -10.43
C SER A 23 -24.37 -2.47 -9.61
N THR A 24 -23.70 -2.99 -8.58
CA THR A 24 -22.63 -2.26 -7.91
C THR A 24 -21.64 -1.82 -9.00
N PRO A 25 -21.34 -0.52 -9.17
CA PRO A 25 -20.23 -0.13 -10.00
C PRO A 25 -18.99 -0.78 -9.39
N ASN A 26 -18.42 -1.73 -10.12
CA ASN A 26 -17.14 -2.35 -9.78
C ASN A 26 -16.17 -1.20 -9.47
N PRO A 27 -15.53 -1.13 -8.28
CA PRO A 27 -14.55 -0.09 -8.02
C PRO A 27 -13.52 -0.16 -9.14
N LYS A 28 -13.38 0.94 -9.89
CA LYS A 28 -12.49 1.00 -11.04
C LYS A 28 -11.06 0.79 -10.53
N THR A 29 -10.60 -0.46 -10.57
CA THR A 29 -9.21 -0.86 -10.43
C THR A 29 -8.49 -0.30 -11.65
N GLN A 30 -8.09 0.97 -11.58
CA GLN A 30 -7.28 1.57 -12.64
C GLN A 30 -5.89 0.96 -12.55
N LEU A 31 -5.59 0.07 -13.48
CA LEU A 31 -4.23 -0.40 -13.76
C LEU A 31 -3.59 0.68 -14.63
N GLN A 32 -2.87 1.60 -13.99
CA GLN A 32 -2.22 2.70 -14.68
C GLN A 32 -0.73 2.37 -14.94
N SER A 33 -0.17 2.94 -16.00
CA SER A 33 1.23 2.74 -16.42
C SER A 33 2.16 3.35 -15.37
N GLY A 34 2.86 2.51 -14.60
CA GLY A 34 3.31 2.83 -13.24
C GLY A 34 4.48 3.80 -13.10
N THR A 35 5.16 4.15 -14.19
CA THR A 35 6.33 5.05 -14.12
C THR A 35 5.87 6.49 -13.95
N GLY A 36 5.74 6.91 -12.69
CA GLY A 36 5.44 8.28 -12.27
C GLY A 36 4.18 8.38 -11.40
N GLU A 37 3.11 7.66 -11.71
CA GLU A 37 1.84 7.81 -10.98
C GLU A 37 1.90 7.27 -9.55
N ALA A 38 2.57 6.13 -9.32
CA ALA A 38 2.77 5.59 -7.97
C ALA A 38 3.56 6.56 -7.07
N HIS A 39 4.58 7.18 -7.67
CA HIS A 39 5.44 8.18 -7.05
C HIS A 39 4.67 9.46 -6.70
N GLN A 40 3.83 9.94 -7.62
CA GLN A 40 2.95 11.08 -7.36
C GLN A 40 1.92 10.77 -6.27
N GLU A 41 1.48 9.52 -6.17
CA GLU A 41 0.54 9.12 -5.13
C GLU A 41 1.17 9.17 -3.73
N LEU A 42 2.44 8.78 -3.57
CA LEU A 42 3.17 8.95 -2.31
C LEU A 42 3.15 10.42 -1.84
N ILE A 43 3.44 11.35 -2.76
CA ILE A 43 3.50 12.79 -2.46
C ILE A 43 2.15 13.29 -1.94
N LYS A 44 1.04 12.86 -2.56
CA LYS A 44 -0.31 13.25 -2.12
C LYS A 44 -0.65 12.82 -0.70
N TYR A 45 -0.03 11.76 -0.20
CA TYR A 45 -0.22 11.25 1.16
C TYR A 45 0.89 11.69 2.13
N GLY A 46 1.71 12.68 1.77
CA GLY A 46 2.71 13.27 2.66
C GLY A 46 4.05 12.51 2.72
N PHE A 47 4.36 11.73 1.69
CA PHE A 47 5.62 10.99 1.59
C PHE A 47 6.53 11.53 0.49
N PRO A 48 7.86 11.48 0.67
CA PRO A 48 8.78 11.86 -0.39
C PRO A 48 8.81 10.78 -1.48
N ILE A 49 9.22 11.19 -2.68
CA ILE A 49 9.16 10.36 -3.88
C ILE A 49 10.09 9.13 -3.80
N GLY A 50 11.24 9.27 -3.11
CA GLY A 50 12.30 8.28 -3.04
C GLY A 50 12.05 7.08 -2.13
N LEU A 51 10.83 6.92 -1.61
CA LEU A 51 10.40 5.68 -0.97
C LEU A 51 10.11 4.55 -1.96
N LEU A 52 10.03 4.85 -3.25
CA LEU A 52 9.87 3.85 -4.30
C LEU A 52 11.03 3.91 -5.29
N PRO A 53 11.46 2.75 -5.80
CA PRO A 53 12.46 2.69 -6.84
C PRO A 53 11.88 3.15 -8.18
N THR A 54 12.76 3.55 -9.10
CA THR A 54 12.36 4.04 -10.43
C THR A 54 11.63 2.98 -11.29
N ASP A 55 11.80 1.68 -11.01
CA ASP A 55 11.29 0.57 -11.83
C ASP A 55 9.82 0.16 -11.62
N VAL A 56 8.96 1.08 -11.23
CA VAL A 56 7.55 0.76 -11.07
C VAL A 56 6.92 0.53 -12.44
N LYS A 57 6.43 -0.70 -12.69
CA LYS A 57 5.74 -1.09 -13.93
C LYS A 57 4.26 -0.79 -13.89
N SER A 58 3.63 -1.07 -12.77
CA SER A 58 2.21 -0.76 -12.58
C SER A 58 1.87 -0.54 -11.13
N TYR A 59 0.77 0.17 -10.93
CA TYR A 59 0.24 0.51 -9.63
C TYR A 59 -1.28 0.40 -9.62
N ASN A 60 -1.81 0.04 -8.46
CA ASN A 60 -3.21 0.15 -8.18
C ASN A 60 -3.46 0.64 -6.74
N LEU A 61 -4.43 1.55 -6.60
CA LEU A 61 -4.88 2.06 -5.31
C LEU A 61 -6.40 2.03 -5.22
N ASN A 62 -6.92 1.38 -4.19
CA ASN A 62 -8.30 1.56 -3.78
C ASN A 62 -8.39 2.80 -2.87
N ARG A 63 -8.91 3.91 -3.41
CA ARG A 63 -9.03 5.19 -2.70
C ARG A 63 -9.88 5.12 -1.43
N THR A 64 -10.86 4.23 -1.39
CA THR A 64 -11.77 4.09 -0.25
C THR A 64 -11.11 3.34 0.90
N SER A 65 -10.38 2.25 0.60
CA SER A 65 -9.74 1.42 1.64
C SER A 65 -8.29 1.80 1.91
N GLY A 66 -7.65 2.57 1.04
CA GLY A 66 -6.21 2.87 1.07
C GLY A 66 -5.33 1.70 0.65
N ARG A 67 -5.88 0.54 0.29
CA ARG A 67 -5.08 -0.63 -0.08
C ARG A 67 -4.45 -0.43 -1.44
N PHE A 68 -3.15 -0.69 -1.52
CA PHE A 68 -2.39 -0.57 -2.75
C PHE A 68 -1.65 -1.85 -3.14
N LEU A 69 -1.35 -1.93 -4.43
CA LEU A 69 -0.51 -2.94 -5.07
C LEU A 69 0.45 -2.24 -6.02
N ILE A 70 1.74 -2.48 -5.86
CA ILE A 70 2.79 -2.01 -6.77
C ILE A 70 3.46 -3.24 -7.37
N MET A 71 3.68 -3.21 -8.69
CA MET A 71 4.42 -4.23 -9.41
C MET A 71 5.69 -3.62 -10.01
N LEU A 72 6.83 -4.20 -9.66
CA LEU A 72 8.12 -3.92 -10.27
C LEU A 72 8.38 -4.89 -11.44
N GLY A 73 9.40 -4.60 -12.25
CA GLY A 73 9.83 -5.52 -13.31
C GLY A 73 10.35 -6.84 -12.74
N ASP A 74 11.20 -6.71 -11.73
CA ASP A 74 11.79 -7.81 -10.97
C ASP A 74 12.06 -7.37 -9.52
N THR A 75 12.66 -8.24 -8.71
CA THR A 75 13.22 -7.91 -7.42
C THR A 75 14.26 -6.81 -7.57
N CYS A 76 14.12 -5.75 -6.79
CA CYS A 76 14.94 -4.55 -6.87
C CYS A 76 15.74 -4.40 -5.58
N ARG A 77 17.06 -4.33 -5.70
CA ARG A 77 17.95 -4.08 -4.56
C ARG A 77 18.41 -2.64 -4.62
N VAL A 78 18.42 -1.97 -3.48
CA VAL A 78 18.89 -0.59 -3.37
C VAL A 78 19.62 -0.41 -2.06
N THR A 79 20.56 0.53 -2.04
CA THR A 79 21.23 0.99 -0.84
C THR A 79 20.54 2.25 -0.34
N LEU A 80 19.91 2.19 0.84
CA LEU A 80 19.18 3.33 1.40
C LEU A 80 20.13 4.32 2.08
N PRO A 81 20.04 5.63 1.76
CA PRO A 81 20.74 6.68 2.50
C PRO A 81 20.13 6.88 3.90
N PRO A 82 20.90 7.38 4.89
CA PRO A 82 22.31 7.77 4.83
C PRO A 82 23.28 6.64 5.23
N ASP A 83 22.80 5.61 5.93
CA ASP A 83 23.64 4.58 6.58
C ASP A 83 24.01 3.40 5.66
N ASN A 84 23.70 3.52 4.36
CA ASN A 84 23.92 2.47 3.35
C ASN A 84 23.28 1.13 3.72
N TYR A 85 22.06 1.16 4.26
CA TYR A 85 21.32 -0.07 4.53
C TYR A 85 20.88 -0.73 3.23
N LEU A 86 21.26 -1.99 3.06
CA LEU A 86 20.81 -2.79 1.94
C LEU A 86 19.32 -3.12 2.09
N ALA A 87 18.50 -2.57 1.19
CA ALA A 87 17.08 -2.87 1.07
C ALA A 87 16.81 -3.73 -0.17
N THR A 88 15.82 -4.61 -0.06
CA THR A 88 15.29 -5.40 -1.17
C THR A 88 13.79 -5.19 -1.25
N TYR A 89 13.36 -4.69 -2.40
CA TYR A 89 11.98 -4.59 -2.83
C TYR A 89 11.65 -5.82 -3.67
N SER A 90 10.60 -6.52 -3.28
CA SER A 90 10.08 -7.66 -4.01
C SER A 90 9.38 -7.18 -5.29
N LYS A 91 9.25 -8.07 -6.26
CA LYS A 91 8.50 -7.78 -7.50
C LYS A 91 7.07 -7.29 -7.24
N LYS A 92 6.44 -7.78 -6.18
CA LYS A 92 5.11 -7.39 -5.73
C LYS A 92 5.22 -6.73 -4.36
N ILE A 93 4.68 -5.53 -4.22
CA ILE A 93 4.64 -4.78 -2.96
C ILE A 93 3.17 -4.44 -2.68
N THR A 94 2.73 -4.66 -1.45
CA THR A 94 1.37 -4.30 -1.02
C THR A 94 1.40 -3.54 0.29
N GLY A 95 0.31 -2.86 0.59
CA GLY A 95 0.10 -2.24 1.89
C GLY A 95 -1.17 -1.42 1.91
N LYS A 96 -1.29 -0.59 2.93
CA LYS A 96 -2.37 0.38 3.12
C LYS A 96 -1.79 1.75 3.35
N ILE A 97 -2.14 2.70 2.48
CA ILE A 97 -1.73 4.09 2.58
C ILE A 97 -2.91 4.96 3.03
N VAL A 98 -2.63 5.84 3.98
CA VAL A 98 -3.49 6.94 4.43
C VAL A 98 -2.60 8.17 4.62
N GLU A 99 -3.22 9.31 4.92
CA GLU A 99 -2.49 10.55 5.16
C GLU A 99 -1.35 10.35 6.17
N SER A 100 -0.13 10.63 5.74
CA SER A 100 1.10 10.54 6.53
C SER A 100 1.41 9.15 7.14
N ARG A 101 0.74 8.08 6.70
CA ARG A 101 1.03 6.71 7.17
C ARG A 101 0.85 5.65 6.08
N ILE A 102 1.86 4.78 5.96
CA ILE A 102 1.79 3.51 5.26
C ILE A 102 1.87 2.39 6.30
N ALA A 103 0.99 1.40 6.20
CA ALA A 103 0.92 0.26 7.11
C ALA A 103 0.69 -1.04 6.34
N GLU A 104 0.83 -2.18 7.03
CA GLU A 104 0.64 -3.52 6.45
C GLU A 104 1.53 -3.74 5.22
N ILE A 105 2.71 -3.12 5.21
CA ILE A 105 3.64 -3.25 4.08
C ILE A 105 4.12 -4.68 4.00
N ASP A 106 4.05 -5.24 2.81
CA ASP A 106 4.65 -6.51 2.45
C ASP A 106 5.46 -6.35 1.16
N GLY A 107 6.59 -7.04 1.09
CA GLY A 107 7.50 -7.00 -0.04
C GLY A 107 8.67 -6.02 0.06
N ILE A 108 8.86 -5.30 1.17
CA ILE A 108 10.06 -4.48 1.41
C ILE A 108 10.82 -5.02 2.63
N SER A 109 12.11 -5.28 2.45
CA SER A 109 12.96 -5.80 3.52
C SER A 109 14.32 -5.09 3.56
N VAL A 110 14.87 -4.95 4.76
CA VAL A 110 16.21 -4.40 5.00
C VAL A 110 17.09 -5.42 5.71
N ARG A 111 18.38 -5.38 5.44
CA ARG A 111 19.35 -6.25 6.11
C ARG A 111 19.90 -5.58 7.36
N ALA A 112 19.69 -6.18 8.53
CA ALA A 112 20.24 -5.73 9.80
C ALA A 112 20.58 -6.94 10.70
N PHE A 113 21.64 -6.85 11.51
CA PHE A 113 22.11 -7.93 12.38
C PHE A 113 22.20 -9.30 11.67
N PHE A 114 22.77 -9.31 10.46
CA PHE A 114 22.91 -10.48 9.60
C PHE A 114 21.60 -11.17 9.15
N LYS A 115 20.44 -10.60 9.47
CA LYS A 115 19.11 -11.10 9.08
C LYS A 115 18.38 -10.09 8.20
N TRP A 116 17.38 -10.57 7.47
CA TRP A 116 16.44 -9.73 6.74
C TRP A 116 15.23 -9.42 7.62
N TRP A 117 14.85 -8.15 7.64
CA TRP A 117 13.72 -7.65 8.41
C TRP A 117 12.75 -6.94 7.48
N GLY A 118 11.47 -7.29 7.58
CA GLY A 118 10.42 -6.62 6.83
C GLY A 118 10.18 -5.21 7.37
N ILE A 119 10.03 -4.24 6.46
CA ILE A 119 9.43 -2.95 6.78
C ILE A 119 7.93 -3.17 6.73
N THR A 120 7.24 -2.98 7.85
CA THR A 120 5.78 -3.21 7.98
C THR A 120 4.97 -1.91 7.91
N GLY A 121 5.63 -0.76 8.07
CA GLY A 121 5.00 0.53 8.04
C GLY A 121 5.99 1.68 7.96
N ILE A 122 5.50 2.84 7.52
CA ILE A 122 6.25 4.09 7.44
C ILE A 122 5.32 5.21 7.89
N ARG A 123 5.77 6.07 8.81
CA ARG A 123 5.05 7.28 9.22
C ARG A 123 5.83 8.51 8.81
N SER A 124 5.13 9.53 8.35
CA SER A 124 5.69 10.83 8.01
C SER A 124 5.14 11.88 8.96
N ASN A 125 5.96 12.86 9.32
CA ASN A 125 5.49 14.12 9.91
C ASN A 125 5.85 15.33 9.03
N GLY A 126 6.33 15.09 7.81
CA GLY A 126 6.89 16.10 6.91
C GLY A 126 8.42 16.16 6.99
N GLN A 127 8.99 16.41 8.18
CA GLN A 127 10.44 16.55 8.34
C GLN A 127 11.19 15.21 8.43
N ASP A 128 10.55 14.23 9.06
CA ASP A 128 11.12 12.93 9.37
C ASP A 128 10.19 11.79 8.95
N LEU A 129 10.82 10.67 8.62
CA LEU A 129 10.20 9.38 8.39
C LEU A 129 10.56 8.42 9.52
N VAL A 130 9.55 7.69 10.01
CA VAL A 130 9.71 6.62 10.97
C VAL A 130 9.35 5.30 10.29
N PHE A 131 10.35 4.45 10.09
CA PHE A 131 10.21 3.11 9.51
C PHE A 131 9.95 2.11 10.63
N GLU A 132 8.86 1.34 10.51
CA GLU A 132 8.53 0.22 11.40
C GLU A 132 9.17 -1.05 10.83
N VAL A 133 10.13 -1.62 11.56
CA VAL A 133 10.96 -2.77 11.12
C VAL A 133 10.81 -3.90 12.14
N GLY A 134 9.90 -4.84 11.87
CA GLY A 134 9.49 -5.84 12.85
C GLY A 134 8.91 -5.18 14.11
N MET A 135 9.57 -5.39 15.27
CA MET A 135 9.19 -4.75 16.55
C MET A 135 9.98 -3.46 16.85
N LEU A 136 10.87 -3.06 15.96
CA LEU A 136 11.73 -1.89 16.12
C LEU A 136 11.25 -0.73 15.25
N SER A 137 11.80 0.45 15.49
CA SER A 137 11.59 1.62 14.64
C SER A 137 12.91 2.35 14.39
N ALA A 138 13.05 2.88 13.18
CA ALA A 138 14.19 3.70 12.79
C ALA A 138 13.69 5.03 12.23
N LYS A 139 14.34 6.13 12.65
CA LYS A 139 13.94 7.49 12.28
C LYS A 139 14.99 8.10 11.37
N TYR A 140 14.57 8.65 10.24
CA TYR A 140 15.43 9.32 9.28
C TYR A 140 14.80 10.63 8.79
N PRO A 141 15.61 11.65 8.44
CA PRO A 141 15.11 12.85 7.80
C PRO A 141 14.44 12.53 6.44
N SER A 142 13.27 13.10 6.15
CA SER A 142 12.55 12.90 4.90
C SER A 142 13.37 13.29 3.68
N LYS A 143 14.18 14.35 3.80
CA LYS A 143 15.07 14.87 2.74
C LYS A 143 16.07 13.85 2.19
N ASN A 144 16.35 12.77 2.93
CA ASN A 144 17.23 11.71 2.43
C ASN A 144 16.57 10.87 1.33
N PHE A 145 15.25 11.02 1.15
CA PHE A 145 14.44 10.25 0.22
C PHE A 145 13.79 11.14 -0.84
N ASP A 146 14.39 12.30 -1.14
CA ASP A 146 13.88 13.23 -2.17
C ASP A 146 14.11 12.71 -3.60
N GLU A 147 14.97 11.70 -3.78
CA GLU A 147 15.28 11.08 -5.06
C GLU A 147 14.95 9.57 -5.05
N SER A 148 14.32 9.09 -6.11
CA SER A 148 14.03 7.66 -6.29
C SER A 148 15.30 6.88 -6.64
N PRO A 149 15.64 5.82 -5.87
CA PRO A 149 16.81 5.03 -6.17
C PRO A 149 16.59 4.15 -7.40
N ASP A 150 17.65 3.95 -8.17
CA ASP A 150 17.68 2.95 -9.22
C ASP A 150 17.94 1.55 -8.64
N CYS A 151 17.34 0.55 -9.27
CA CYS A 151 17.57 -0.84 -8.90
C CYS A 151 18.99 -1.27 -9.27
N GLU A 152 19.75 -1.68 -8.26
CA GLU A 152 21.09 -2.24 -8.41
C GLU A 152 21.02 -3.64 -9.02
N GLY A 153 22.03 -3.98 -9.82
CA GLY A 153 22.24 -5.36 -10.29
C GLY A 153 21.28 -5.81 -11.39
N ARG A 154 20.67 -4.88 -12.15
CA ARG A 154 20.01 -5.25 -13.41
C ARG A 154 21.05 -5.87 -14.35
N SER A 155 21.03 -7.19 -14.48
CA SER A 155 21.51 -7.82 -15.71
C SER A 155 20.59 -7.32 -16.81
N ALA A 156 21.09 -6.41 -17.65
CA ALA A 156 20.44 -6.09 -18.90
C ALA A 156 20.33 -7.41 -19.68
N SER A 157 19.16 -8.04 -19.67
CA SER A 157 18.88 -9.10 -20.64
C SER A 157 18.82 -8.40 -21.99
N SER A 158 19.94 -8.43 -22.70
CA SER A 158 20.00 -8.14 -24.13
C SER A 158 19.30 -9.24 -24.91
#